data_AF-A0A7C4PZV2-F1
#
_entry.id   AF-A0A7C4PZV2-F1
#
_cell.length_a   1.000
_cell.length_b   1.000
_cell.length_c   1.000
_cell.angle_alpha   90.00
_cell.angle_beta   90.00
_cell.angle_gamma   90.00
#
_symmetry.space_group_name_H-M   'P 1'
#
loop_
_entity.id
_entity.type
_entity.pdbx_description
1 polymer ?
#
loop_
_entity_poly.entity_id
_entity_poly.type
_entity_poly.pdbx_seq_one_letter_code
_entity_poly.pdbx_strand_id
1 'polypeptide(L)'
;MKRFGLAVLPLAIAGLLALLQAFLPDESAVVSWLQVQVLVLKALSFVFLLFAVTRFKPGEYLFWAWGFLALEPVFLLIKDLFFEDLSHVSLSSDLSPGLLWARAAFVLAGNACDAIGFVLLLNAARKAGLEPAGSRTLRTAAFLGGLVLAAVLAGPAILADGQAALNGSRRALGDLFSDLGDAVAIVLVMPLLLRAWAFRGGLLIWPYAMIALAALCYLWYDIVWALGPSLWQDLTVRRVDEFFRAAGLLYFCAAGLAQGLILRKKPSAS
;
A
#
# COMPACT_ATOMS: atom_id res chain seq x y z
N MET A 1 -19.97 13.78 9.19
CA MET A 1 -19.44 12.40 9.35
C MET A 1 -18.61 12.31 10.61
N LYS A 2 -18.94 11.40 11.53
CA LYS A 2 -18.08 11.08 12.68
C LYS A 2 -16.77 10.51 12.12
N ARG A 3 -15.64 11.11 12.46
CA ARG A 3 -14.33 10.89 11.82
C ARG A 3 -13.84 9.43 11.91
N PHE A 4 -14.30 8.71 12.93
CA PHE A 4 -14.15 7.26 13.08
C PHE A 4 -14.69 6.46 11.90
N GLY A 5 -15.78 6.92 11.27
CA GLY A 5 -16.38 6.25 10.12
C GLY A 5 -15.42 6.12 8.95
N LEU A 6 -14.51 7.10 8.72
CA LEU A 6 -13.55 7.01 7.63
C LEU A 6 -12.43 5.99 7.87
N ALA A 7 -12.13 5.67 9.14
CA ALA A 7 -11.12 4.66 9.46
C ALA A 7 -11.69 3.23 9.41
N VAL A 8 -12.98 3.05 9.69
CA VAL A 8 -13.63 1.72 9.67
C VAL A 8 -14.21 1.37 8.30
N LEU A 9 -14.64 2.38 7.53
CA LEU A 9 -15.29 2.17 6.23
C LEU A 9 -14.44 1.33 5.25
N PRO A 10 -13.11 1.54 5.10
CA PRO A 10 -12.29 0.69 4.24
C PRO A 10 -12.35 -0.80 4.60
N LEU A 11 -12.27 -1.14 5.89
CA LEU A 11 -12.39 -2.53 6.35
C LEU A 11 -13.80 -3.08 6.15
N ALA A 12 -14.84 -2.27 6.37
CA ALA A 12 -16.21 -2.69 6.15
C ALA A 12 -16.48 -2.98 4.67
N ILE A 13 -15.96 -2.15 3.75
CA ILE A 13 -16.06 -2.37 2.31
C ILE A 13 -15.23 -3.60 1.91
N ALA A 14 -13.99 -3.74 2.38
CA ALA A 14 -13.17 -4.93 2.12
C ALA A 14 -13.86 -6.22 2.61
N GLY A 15 -14.47 -6.17 3.80
CA GLY A 15 -15.23 -7.29 4.37
C GLY A 15 -16.49 -7.61 3.57
N LEU A 16 -17.20 -6.61 3.05
CA LEU A 16 -18.31 -6.82 2.13
C LEU A 16 -17.84 -7.47 0.83
N LEU A 17 -16.74 -7.00 0.24
CA LEU A 17 -16.17 -7.59 -0.98
C LEU A 17 -15.73 -9.05 -0.74
N ALA A 18 -15.15 -9.35 0.42
CA ALA A 18 -14.81 -10.73 0.82
C ALA A 18 -16.06 -11.60 1.03
N LEU A 19 -17.11 -11.05 1.65
CA LEU A 19 -18.39 -11.74 1.83
C LEU A 19 -19.05 -12.06 0.48
N LEU A 20 -19.01 -11.14 -0.49
CA LEU A 20 -19.54 -11.37 -1.83
C LEU A 20 -18.86 -12.55 -2.54
N GLN A 21 -17.59 -12.81 -2.26
CA GLN A 21 -16.86 -13.96 -2.83
C GLN A 21 -17.44 -15.31 -2.37
N ALA A 22 -18.08 -15.37 -1.20
CA ALA A 22 -18.70 -16.59 -0.68
C ALA A 22 -19.95 -17.02 -1.48
N PHE A 23 -20.50 -16.11 -2.30
CA PHE A 23 -21.69 -16.36 -3.13
C PHE A 23 -21.35 -16.67 -4.59
N LEU A 24 -20.06 -16.74 -4.94
CA LEU A 24 -19.63 -17.06 -6.30
C LEU A 24 -19.72 -18.58 -6.54
N PRO A 25 -20.18 -19.02 -7.73
CA PRO A 25 -20.59 -20.40 -7.98
C PRO A 25 -19.44 -21.40 -7.98
N ASP A 26 -18.24 -20.96 -8.35
CA ASP A 26 -17.06 -21.80 -8.50
C ASP A 26 -15.77 -20.98 -8.31
N GLU A 27 -14.64 -21.69 -8.30
CA GLU A 27 -13.31 -21.10 -8.14
C GLU A 27 -12.96 -20.15 -9.29
N SER A 28 -13.31 -20.46 -10.53
CA SER A 28 -13.03 -19.60 -11.68
C SER A 28 -13.70 -18.23 -11.53
N ALA A 29 -14.97 -18.21 -11.09
CA ALA A 29 -15.70 -16.98 -10.80
C ALA A 29 -15.04 -16.17 -9.67
N VAL A 30 -14.56 -16.83 -8.61
CA VAL A 30 -13.81 -16.18 -7.52
C VAL A 30 -12.54 -15.52 -8.07
N VAL A 31 -11.80 -16.25 -8.90
CA VAL A 31 -10.57 -15.75 -9.49
C VAL A 31 -10.85 -14.52 -10.35
N SER A 32 -11.77 -14.60 -11.32
CA SER A 32 -12.14 -13.45 -12.16
C SER A 32 -12.68 -12.26 -11.35
N TRP A 33 -13.42 -12.52 -10.27
CA TRP A 33 -13.86 -11.46 -9.35
C TRP A 33 -12.67 -10.73 -8.71
N LEU A 34 -11.71 -11.47 -8.14
CA LEU A 34 -10.53 -10.89 -7.49
C LEU A 34 -9.69 -10.06 -8.47
N GLN A 35 -9.57 -10.52 -9.72
CA GLN A 35 -8.90 -9.82 -10.81
C GLN A 35 -9.55 -8.47 -11.11
N VAL A 36 -10.87 -8.45 -11.34
CA VAL A 36 -11.60 -7.21 -11.61
C VAL A 36 -11.56 -6.29 -10.39
N GLN A 37 -11.74 -6.86 -9.19
CA GLN A 37 -11.71 -6.12 -7.94
C GLN A 37 -10.40 -5.35 -7.76
N VAL A 38 -9.23 -5.99 -7.94
CA VAL A 38 -7.94 -5.30 -7.75
C VAL A 38 -7.74 -4.19 -8.77
N LEU A 39 -8.09 -4.41 -10.04
CA LEU A 39 -7.96 -3.40 -11.09
C LEU A 39 -8.80 -2.17 -10.76
N VAL A 40 -10.07 -2.38 -10.37
CA VAL A 40 -10.98 -1.31 -9.97
C VAL A 40 -10.45 -0.56 -8.76
N LEU A 41 -9.98 -1.27 -7.73
CA LEU A 41 -9.47 -0.64 -6.50
C LEU A 41 -8.18 0.15 -6.73
N LYS A 42 -7.27 -0.33 -7.59
CA LYS A 42 -6.07 0.44 -8.00
C LYS A 42 -6.45 1.71 -8.76
N ALA A 43 -7.38 1.61 -9.71
CA ALA A 43 -7.87 2.77 -10.46
C ALA A 43 -8.55 3.80 -9.54
N LEU A 44 -9.38 3.34 -8.59
CA LEU A 44 -10.00 4.21 -7.60
C LEU A 44 -8.95 4.86 -6.68
N SER A 45 -7.97 4.08 -6.20
CA SER A 45 -6.86 4.60 -5.39
C SER A 45 -6.14 5.73 -6.10
N PHE A 46 -5.76 5.52 -7.37
CA PHE A 46 -5.18 6.57 -8.21
C PHE A 46 -6.05 7.83 -8.26
N VAL A 47 -7.34 7.70 -8.57
CA VAL A 47 -8.26 8.85 -8.68
C VAL A 47 -8.34 9.65 -7.38
N PHE A 48 -8.47 8.98 -6.23
CA PHE A 48 -8.58 9.66 -4.94
C PHE A 48 -7.25 10.26 -4.45
N LEU A 49 -6.12 9.61 -4.72
CA LEU A 49 -4.79 10.17 -4.45
C LEU A 49 -4.53 11.38 -5.36
N LEU A 50 -4.88 11.29 -6.64
CA LEU A 50 -4.80 12.42 -7.57
C LEU A 50 -5.70 13.58 -7.12
N PHE A 51 -6.89 13.30 -6.58
CA PHE A 51 -7.74 14.33 -5.99
C PHE A 51 -7.03 15.09 -4.85
N ALA A 52 -6.20 14.43 -4.04
CA ALA A 52 -5.36 15.11 -3.06
C ALA A 52 -4.27 15.97 -3.73
N VAL A 53 -3.61 15.47 -4.78
CA VAL A 53 -2.59 16.21 -5.56
C VAL A 53 -3.13 17.55 -6.06
N THR A 54 -4.36 17.56 -6.61
CA THR A 54 -4.98 18.79 -7.16
C THR A 54 -5.19 19.91 -6.15
N ARG A 55 -4.95 19.66 -4.85
CA ARG A 55 -5.05 20.67 -3.79
C ARG A 55 -3.75 21.43 -3.54
N PHE A 56 -2.67 21.02 -4.19
CA PHE A 56 -1.35 21.59 -4.01
C PHE A 56 -0.81 22.15 -5.32
N LYS A 57 0.09 23.12 -5.21
CA LYS A 57 0.79 23.70 -6.36
C LYS A 57 2.08 22.92 -6.66
N PRO A 58 2.49 22.83 -7.93
CA PRO A 58 3.84 22.38 -8.27
C PRO A 58 4.89 23.17 -7.47
N GLY A 59 5.78 22.48 -6.78
CA GLY A 59 6.79 23.07 -5.89
C GLY A 59 6.48 22.93 -4.39
N GLU A 60 5.23 22.64 -4.02
CA GLU A 60 4.90 22.28 -2.63
C GLU A 60 5.31 20.83 -2.34
N TYR A 61 5.86 20.58 -1.14
CA TYR A 61 6.28 19.22 -0.75
C TYR A 61 5.15 18.20 -0.84
N LEU A 62 3.93 18.62 -0.47
CA LEU A 62 2.76 17.75 -0.50
C LEU A 62 2.29 17.45 -1.93
N PHE A 63 2.50 18.34 -2.90
CA PHE A 63 2.19 18.04 -4.30
C PHE A 63 2.95 16.79 -4.77
N TRP A 64 4.26 16.76 -4.52
CA TRP A 64 5.09 15.63 -4.90
C TRP A 64 4.81 14.40 -4.04
N ALA A 65 4.62 14.56 -2.74
CA ALA A 65 4.33 13.44 -1.84
C ALA A 65 3.07 12.67 -2.30
N TRP A 66 1.96 13.37 -2.52
CA TRP A 66 0.73 12.75 -3.02
C TRP A 66 0.85 12.29 -4.48
N GLY A 67 1.65 12.98 -5.29
CA GLY A 67 1.89 12.61 -6.68
C GLY A 67 2.59 11.26 -6.80
N PHE A 68 3.63 11.03 -6.00
CA PHE A 68 4.31 9.74 -5.94
C PHE A 68 3.38 8.64 -5.42
N LEU A 69 2.62 8.89 -4.35
CA LEU A 69 1.61 7.92 -3.90
C LEU A 69 0.58 7.60 -4.99
N ALA A 70 0.15 8.59 -5.79
CA ALA A 70 -0.77 8.36 -6.90
C ALA A 70 -0.14 7.57 -8.06
N LEU A 71 1.17 7.64 -8.27
CA LEU A 71 1.85 6.90 -9.33
C LEU A 71 2.05 5.41 -8.99
N GLU A 72 2.18 5.05 -7.72
CA GLU A 72 2.25 3.65 -7.27
C GLU A 72 1.16 2.76 -7.88
N PRO A 73 -0.14 3.05 -7.69
CA PRO A 73 -1.20 2.18 -8.20
C PRO A 73 -1.25 2.20 -9.73
N VAL A 74 -0.75 3.25 -10.40
CA VAL A 74 -0.65 3.29 -11.86
C VAL A 74 0.39 2.30 -12.38
N PHE A 75 1.60 2.28 -11.80
CA PHE A 75 2.61 1.31 -12.19
C PHE A 75 2.16 -0.12 -11.91
N LEU A 76 1.53 -0.37 -10.75
CA LEU A 76 1.01 -1.70 -10.45
C LEU A 76 -0.23 -2.08 -11.27
N LEU A 77 -1.02 -1.12 -11.75
CA LEU A 77 -2.13 -1.36 -12.67
C LEU A 77 -1.61 -1.71 -14.07
N ILE A 78 -0.60 -1.00 -14.57
CA ILE A 78 0.06 -1.33 -15.85
C ILE A 78 0.71 -2.71 -15.75
N LYS A 79 1.37 -3.03 -14.62
CA LYS A 79 1.89 -4.37 -14.36
C LYS A 79 0.81 -5.44 -14.57
N ASP A 80 -0.33 -5.26 -13.90
CA ASP A 80 -1.45 -6.20 -13.95
C ASP A 80 -2.06 -6.33 -15.34
N LEU A 81 -2.25 -5.21 -16.07
CA LEU A 81 -2.89 -5.22 -17.38
C LEU A 81 -2.05 -5.85 -18.50
N PHE A 82 -0.71 -5.75 -18.41
CA PHE A 82 0.18 -6.10 -19.52
C PHE A 82 1.07 -7.32 -19.28
N PHE A 83 1.29 -7.72 -18.02
CA PHE A 83 2.34 -8.70 -17.68
C PHE A 83 1.86 -9.87 -16.84
N GLU A 84 0.56 -10.05 -16.62
CA GLU A 84 0.08 -11.17 -15.82
C GLU A 84 -1.38 -11.49 -16.09
N ASP A 85 -1.73 -12.77 -15.87
CA ASP A 85 -3.07 -13.12 -15.41
C ASP A 85 -3.29 -12.42 -14.06
N LEU A 86 -4.34 -11.62 -13.97
CA LEU A 86 -4.63 -10.62 -12.93
C LEU A 86 -4.75 -11.19 -11.49
N SER A 87 -4.60 -12.51 -11.35
CA SER A 87 -4.60 -13.28 -10.12
C SER A 87 -3.37 -14.21 -10.20
N HIS A 88 -2.67 -14.44 -9.09
CA HIS A 88 -1.53 -15.36 -9.00
C HIS A 88 -1.86 -16.85 -9.29
N VAL A 89 -2.91 -17.12 -10.10
CA VAL A 89 -3.61 -18.40 -10.28
C VAL A 89 -3.20 -19.12 -11.55
N SER A 90 -2.73 -18.41 -12.58
CA SER A 90 -2.13 -19.04 -13.76
C SER A 90 -0.73 -18.51 -13.93
N LEU A 91 0.18 -19.29 -13.33
CA LEU A 91 1.60 -19.28 -13.63
C LEU A 91 1.82 -19.78 -15.06
N SER A 92 1.41 -19.02 -16.07
CA SER A 92 1.94 -19.28 -17.41
C SER A 92 3.43 -18.94 -17.34
N SER A 93 4.25 -19.99 -17.32
CA SER A 93 5.70 -19.98 -17.41
C SER A 93 6.25 -19.37 -18.71
N ASP A 94 5.38 -18.73 -19.50
CA ASP A 94 5.57 -18.49 -20.92
C ASP A 94 5.86 -17.01 -21.24
N LEU A 95 5.94 -16.15 -20.22
CA LEU A 95 6.40 -14.78 -20.42
C LEU A 95 7.85 -14.78 -20.92
N SER A 96 8.09 -14.05 -22.01
CA SER A 96 9.44 -13.86 -22.50
C SER A 96 10.32 -13.19 -21.43
N PRO A 97 11.64 -13.44 -21.42
CA PRO A 97 12.56 -12.81 -20.47
C PRO A 97 12.44 -11.28 -20.39
N GLY A 98 12.20 -10.62 -21.52
CA GLY A 98 12.03 -9.17 -21.57
C GLY A 98 10.76 -8.70 -20.83
N LEU A 99 9.67 -9.46 -20.94
CA LEU A 99 8.41 -9.16 -20.24
C LEU A 99 8.55 -9.35 -18.72
N LEU A 100 9.30 -10.37 -18.27
CA LEU A 100 9.60 -10.55 -16.84
C LEU A 100 10.39 -9.36 -16.26
N TRP A 101 11.38 -8.85 -17.00
CA TRP A 101 12.12 -7.65 -16.59
C TRP A 101 11.26 -6.40 -16.58
N ALA A 102 10.40 -6.21 -17.59
CA ALA A 102 9.47 -5.10 -17.61
C ALA A 102 8.51 -5.17 -16.42
N ARG A 103 7.94 -6.34 -16.13
CA ARG A 103 7.09 -6.58 -14.94
C ARG A 103 7.82 -6.18 -13.65
N ALA A 104 9.04 -6.68 -13.45
CA ALA A 104 9.86 -6.36 -12.27
C ALA A 104 10.14 -4.85 -12.17
N ALA A 105 10.40 -4.17 -13.30
CA ALA A 105 10.61 -2.72 -13.32
C ALA A 105 9.35 -1.94 -12.91
N PHE A 106 8.16 -2.38 -13.32
CA PHE A 106 6.90 -1.77 -12.87
C PHE A 106 6.65 -1.97 -11.38
N VAL A 107 6.92 -3.16 -10.83
CA VAL A 107 6.84 -3.44 -9.39
C VAL A 107 7.80 -2.54 -8.62
N LEU A 108 9.06 -2.48 -9.05
CA LEU A 108 10.09 -1.64 -8.42
C LEU A 108 9.71 -0.16 -8.48
N ALA A 109 9.23 0.32 -9.63
CA ALA A 109 8.80 1.70 -9.80
C ALA A 109 7.62 2.05 -8.88
N GLY A 110 6.63 1.15 -8.77
CA GLY A 110 5.50 1.31 -7.87
C GLY A 110 5.94 1.44 -6.41
N ASN A 111 6.72 0.47 -5.92
CA ASN A 111 7.25 0.47 -4.56
C ASN A 111 8.16 1.67 -4.25
N ALA A 112 9.01 2.05 -5.21
CA ALA A 112 9.86 3.23 -5.06
C ALA A 112 9.02 4.51 -4.94
N CYS A 113 7.93 4.62 -5.71
CA CYS A 113 7.00 5.75 -5.59
C CYS A 113 6.37 5.81 -4.20
N ASP A 114 5.92 4.69 -3.64
CA ASP A 114 5.34 4.67 -2.29
C ASP A 114 6.34 5.13 -1.23
N ALA A 115 7.55 4.55 -1.25
CA ALA A 115 8.63 4.91 -0.34
C ALA A 115 9.02 6.39 -0.44
N ILE A 116 9.17 6.92 -1.66
CA ILE A 116 9.45 8.35 -1.89
C ILE A 116 8.30 9.20 -1.36
N GLY A 117 7.05 8.80 -1.61
CA GLY A 117 5.84 9.44 -1.11
C GLY A 117 5.86 9.58 0.41
N PHE A 118 6.17 8.50 1.13
CA PHE A 118 6.28 8.49 2.60
C PHE A 118 7.39 9.41 3.10
N VAL A 119 8.58 9.34 2.50
CA VAL A 119 9.70 10.23 2.85
C VAL A 119 9.32 11.70 2.65
N LEU A 120 8.65 12.04 1.54
CA LEU A 120 8.20 13.39 1.26
C LEU A 120 7.10 13.85 2.23
N LEU A 121 6.17 12.98 2.64
CA LEU A 121 5.17 13.28 3.68
C LEU A 121 5.82 13.57 5.03
N LEU A 122 6.81 12.75 5.43
CA LEU A 122 7.59 12.98 6.65
C LEU A 122 8.36 14.31 6.54
N ASN A 123 8.99 14.59 5.41
CA ASN A 123 9.72 15.84 5.20
C ASN A 123 8.80 17.06 5.18
N ALA A 124 7.62 16.96 4.58
CA ALA A 124 6.61 18.03 4.57
C ALA A 124 6.17 18.38 5.99
N ALA A 125 5.90 17.37 6.82
CA ALA A 125 5.54 17.58 8.21
C ALA A 125 6.69 18.25 9.00
N ARG A 126 7.96 17.87 8.74
CA ARG A 126 9.12 18.52 9.36
C ARG A 126 9.23 19.98 8.90
N LYS A 127 9.04 20.19 7.59
CA LYS A 127 8.83 21.47 6.89
C LYS A 127 7.92 22.42 7.66
N ALA A 128 6.77 21.88 8.06
CA ALA A 128 5.72 22.61 8.75
C ALA A 128 5.97 22.80 10.26
N GLY A 129 7.15 22.42 10.79
CA GLY A 129 7.46 22.50 12.22
C GLY A 129 6.70 21.49 13.07
N LEU A 130 6.13 20.44 12.45
CA LEU A 130 5.45 19.37 13.17
C LEU A 130 6.48 18.40 13.70
N GLU A 131 6.86 18.62 14.95
CA GLU A 131 7.67 17.69 15.72
C GLU A 131 6.91 16.37 15.94
N PRO A 132 7.54 15.20 15.72
CA PRO A 132 6.92 13.91 16.03
C PRO A 132 6.45 13.83 17.49
N ALA A 133 5.38 13.10 17.78
CA ALA A 133 4.92 12.95 19.16
C ALA A 133 5.96 12.21 20.04
N GLY A 134 5.97 12.54 21.33
CA GLY A 134 6.76 11.85 22.35
C GLY A 134 8.24 12.24 22.46
N SER A 135 8.93 11.57 23.41
CA SER A 135 10.35 11.79 23.71
C SER A 135 11.26 11.27 22.61
N ARG A 136 12.52 11.71 22.59
CA ARG A 136 13.56 11.17 21.67
C ARG A 136 13.65 9.64 21.76
N THR A 137 13.56 9.10 22.98
CA THR A 137 13.58 7.65 23.22
C THR A 137 12.41 6.94 22.56
N LEU A 138 11.19 7.46 22.67
CA LEU A 138 10.02 6.86 22.00
C LEU A 138 10.18 6.87 20.47
N ARG A 139 10.69 7.98 19.92
CA ARG A 139 10.94 8.11 18.47
C ARG A 139 11.97 7.08 17.99
N THR A 140 13.07 6.92 18.72
CA THR A 140 14.09 5.90 18.41
C THR A 140 13.53 4.49 18.57
N ALA A 141 12.79 4.21 19.64
CA ALA A 141 12.19 2.90 19.88
C ALA A 141 11.18 2.53 18.80
N ALA A 142 10.35 3.47 18.33
CA ALA A 142 9.41 3.23 17.24
C ALA A 142 10.12 2.94 15.91
N PHE A 143 11.20 3.65 15.61
CA PHE A 143 12.02 3.39 14.41
C PHE A 143 12.70 2.03 14.47
N LEU A 144 13.34 1.69 15.60
CA LEU A 144 13.95 0.37 15.81
C LEU A 144 12.90 -0.75 15.78
N GLY A 145 11.71 -0.51 16.34
CA GLY A 145 10.58 -1.42 16.25
C GLY A 145 10.15 -1.66 14.80
N GLY A 146 10.08 -0.60 13.98
CA GLY A 146 9.82 -0.72 12.54
C GLY A 146 10.89 -1.56 11.81
N LEU A 147 12.17 -1.35 12.13
CA LEU A 147 13.27 -2.17 11.58
C LEU A 147 13.16 -3.64 11.99
N VAL A 148 12.86 -3.92 13.26
CA VAL A 148 12.67 -5.29 13.74
C VAL A 148 11.47 -5.94 13.07
N LEU A 149 10.35 -5.23 12.94
CA LEU A 149 9.16 -5.72 12.25
C LEU A 149 9.46 -6.01 10.77
N ALA A 150 10.13 -5.10 10.07
CA ALA A 150 10.53 -5.32 8.68
C ALA A 150 11.44 -6.55 8.54
N ALA A 151 12.43 -6.70 9.43
CA ALA A 151 13.34 -7.86 9.41
C ALA A 151 12.62 -9.19 9.71
N VAL A 152 11.65 -9.19 10.63
CA VAL A 152 10.90 -10.41 11.00
C VAL A 152 9.91 -10.80 9.90
N LEU A 153 9.23 -9.82 9.30
CA LEU A 153 8.10 -10.07 8.41
C LEU A 153 8.51 -10.16 6.94
N ALA A 154 9.38 -9.27 6.46
CA ALA A 154 9.88 -9.30 5.09
C ALA A 154 11.22 -10.04 4.95
N GLY A 155 12.02 -10.15 6.02
CA GLY A 155 13.36 -10.75 5.96
C GLY A 155 13.41 -12.18 5.42
N PRO A 156 12.51 -13.11 5.81
CA PRO A 156 12.47 -14.45 5.25
C PRO A 156 12.24 -14.47 3.74
N ALA A 157 11.31 -13.65 3.23
CA ALA A 157 11.00 -13.56 1.81
C ALA A 157 12.16 -12.94 1.02
N ILE A 158 12.72 -11.81 1.50
CA ILE A 158 13.92 -11.17 0.94
C ILE A 158 15.08 -12.16 0.82
N LEU A 159 15.29 -13.00 1.84
CA LEU A 159 16.36 -13.99 1.81
C LEU A 159 16.10 -15.10 0.78
N ALA A 160 14.88 -15.63 0.74
CA ALA A 160 14.48 -16.67 -0.19
C ALA A 160 14.57 -16.19 -1.65
N ASP A 161 14.01 -15.01 -1.94
CA ASP A 161 14.01 -14.43 -3.28
C ASP A 161 15.40 -13.93 -3.68
N GLY A 162 16.18 -13.42 -2.74
CA GLY A 162 17.59 -13.10 -2.95
C GLY A 162 18.41 -14.32 -3.36
N GLN A 163 18.24 -15.45 -2.67
CA GLN A 163 18.91 -16.71 -3.04
C GLN A 163 18.44 -17.22 -4.41
N ALA A 164 17.13 -17.19 -4.66
CA ALA A 164 16.57 -17.62 -5.95
C ALA A 164 17.06 -16.72 -7.10
N ALA A 165 17.16 -15.41 -6.89
CA ALA A 165 17.70 -14.46 -7.86
C ALA A 165 19.18 -14.70 -8.14
N LEU A 166 19.99 -14.97 -7.11
CA LEU A 166 21.40 -15.35 -7.26
C LEU A 166 21.57 -16.67 -8.03
N ASN A 167 20.60 -17.58 -7.90
CA ASN A 167 20.54 -18.83 -8.66
C ASN A 167 19.97 -18.66 -10.09
N GLY A 168 19.74 -17.42 -10.54
CA GLY A 168 19.31 -17.10 -11.90
C GLY A 168 17.79 -17.04 -12.12
N SER A 169 16.99 -17.14 -11.06
CA SER A 169 15.53 -16.93 -11.17
C SER A 169 15.23 -15.45 -11.41
N ARG A 170 14.93 -15.10 -12.67
CA ARG A 170 14.54 -13.74 -13.05
C ARG A 170 13.24 -13.30 -12.40
N ARG A 171 12.34 -14.25 -12.13
CA ARG A 171 11.09 -14.00 -11.43
C ARG A 171 11.35 -13.50 -10.01
N ALA A 172 12.26 -14.18 -9.30
CA ALA A 172 12.62 -13.84 -7.94
C ALA A 172 13.20 -12.42 -7.79
N LEU A 173 13.71 -11.80 -8.86
CA LEU A 173 14.12 -10.39 -8.80
C LEU A 173 12.94 -9.43 -8.65
N GLY A 174 11.82 -9.71 -9.32
CA GLY A 174 10.62 -8.90 -9.18
C GLY A 174 10.01 -9.03 -7.79
N ASP A 175 9.99 -10.26 -7.28
CA ASP A 175 9.47 -10.58 -5.95
C ASP A 175 10.37 -9.96 -4.86
N LEU A 176 11.71 -10.10 -4.99
CA LEU A 176 12.70 -9.42 -4.13
C LEU A 176 12.53 -7.90 -4.11
N PHE A 177 12.28 -7.26 -5.25
CA PHE A 177 12.05 -5.81 -5.29
C PHE A 177 10.74 -5.39 -4.62
N SER A 178 9.71 -6.25 -4.66
CA SER A 178 8.50 -6.04 -3.88
C SER A 178 8.82 -6.10 -2.39
N ASP A 179 9.43 -7.18 -1.92
CA ASP A 179 9.71 -7.39 -0.50
C ASP A 179 10.60 -6.30 0.10
N LEU A 180 11.58 -5.81 -0.66
CA LEU A 180 12.41 -4.68 -0.26
C LEU A 180 11.60 -3.38 -0.16
N GLY A 181 10.65 -3.17 -1.07
CA GLY A 181 9.69 -2.08 -1.02
C GLY A 181 8.86 -2.11 0.25
N ASP A 182 8.28 -3.27 0.54
CA ASP A 182 7.46 -3.50 1.74
C ASP A 182 8.28 -3.32 3.02
N ALA A 183 9.51 -3.83 3.07
CA ALA A 183 10.43 -3.60 4.19
C ALA A 183 10.67 -2.11 4.45
N VAL A 184 10.91 -1.33 3.38
CA VAL A 184 11.09 0.12 3.49
C VAL A 184 9.79 0.80 3.95
N ALA A 185 8.64 0.41 3.41
CA ALA A 185 7.34 0.93 3.80
C ALA A 185 7.07 0.71 5.30
N ILE A 186 7.31 -0.50 5.82
CA ILE A 186 7.15 -0.85 7.25
C ILE A 186 8.02 0.03 8.15
N VAL A 187 9.28 0.24 7.76
CA VAL A 187 10.21 1.09 8.52
C VAL A 187 9.72 2.54 8.55
N LEU A 188 9.12 3.02 7.46
CA LEU A 188 8.61 4.39 7.33
C LEU A 188 7.22 4.60 7.96
N VAL A 189 6.42 3.54 8.10
CA VAL A 189 5.10 3.58 8.76
C VAL A 189 5.19 4.06 10.21
N MET A 190 6.15 3.56 10.98
CA MET A 190 6.28 3.92 12.41
C MET A 190 6.53 5.42 12.63
N PRO A 191 7.52 6.07 11.98
CA PRO A 191 7.68 7.51 12.08
C PRO A 191 6.49 8.28 11.49
N LEU A 192 5.78 7.74 10.49
CA LEU A 192 4.57 8.36 9.94
C LEU A 192 3.43 8.37 10.97
N LEU A 193 3.24 7.26 11.70
CA LEU A 193 2.27 7.14 12.79
C LEU A 193 2.56 8.12 13.94
N LEU A 194 3.84 8.24 14.34
CA LEU A 194 4.23 9.22 15.37
C LEU A 194 3.95 10.67 14.94
N ARG A 195 4.07 10.97 13.64
CA ARG A 195 3.69 12.27 13.10
C ARG A 195 2.18 12.44 12.98
N ALA A 196 1.46 11.40 12.59
CA ALA A 196 0.00 11.42 12.61
C ALA A 196 -0.49 11.79 14.02
N TRP A 197 0.07 11.15 15.04
CA TRP A 197 -0.26 11.45 16.43
C TRP A 197 0.11 12.88 16.85
N ALA A 198 1.19 13.45 16.31
CA ALA A 198 1.57 14.84 16.60
C ALA A 198 0.49 15.87 16.22
N PHE A 199 -0.43 15.54 15.31
CA PHE A 199 -1.57 16.39 14.98
C PHE A 199 -2.64 16.48 16.08
N ARG A 200 -2.51 15.73 17.20
CA ARG A 200 -3.37 15.81 18.41
C ARG A 200 -4.88 15.83 18.12
N GLY A 201 -5.33 15.04 17.15
CA GLY A 201 -6.75 14.94 16.78
C GLY A 201 -7.27 16.03 15.83
N GLY A 202 -6.38 16.90 15.33
CA GLY A 202 -6.66 17.81 14.22
C GLY A 202 -7.05 17.06 12.94
N LEU A 203 -7.65 17.75 11.96
CA LEU A 203 -8.16 17.09 10.76
C LEU A 203 -7.07 16.37 9.94
N LEU A 204 -5.84 16.86 9.98
CA LEU A 204 -4.71 16.31 9.25
C LEU A 204 -4.20 14.97 9.81
N ILE A 205 -4.67 14.51 10.98
CA ILE A 205 -4.30 13.17 11.47
C ILE A 205 -4.81 12.07 10.54
N TRP A 206 -5.97 12.26 9.92
CA TRP A 206 -6.70 11.20 9.24
C TRP A 206 -6.02 10.73 7.95
N PRO A 207 -5.59 11.61 7.03
CA PRO A 207 -4.88 11.17 5.83
C PRO A 207 -3.60 10.38 6.17
N TYR A 208 -2.83 10.85 7.16
CA TYR A 208 -1.59 10.19 7.59
C TYR A 208 -1.85 8.84 8.27
N ALA A 209 -2.88 8.77 9.14
CA ALA A 209 -3.26 7.52 9.78
C ALA A 209 -3.78 6.49 8.78
N MET A 210 -4.55 6.92 7.77
CA MET A 210 -5.04 6.05 6.71
C MET A 210 -3.91 5.50 5.84
N ILE A 211 -2.91 6.32 5.49
CA ILE A 211 -1.72 5.83 4.79
C ILE A 211 -0.97 4.78 5.62
N ALA A 212 -0.79 5.04 6.93
CA ALA A 212 -0.15 4.07 7.79
C ALA A 212 -0.97 2.76 7.92
N LEU A 213 -2.31 2.86 8.00
CA LEU A 213 -3.20 1.70 7.99
C LEU A 213 -3.14 0.95 6.65
N ALA A 214 -3.00 1.66 5.52
CA ALA A 214 -2.82 1.05 4.22
C ALA A 214 -1.56 0.18 4.19
N ALA A 215 -0.42 0.74 4.60
CA ALA A 215 0.84 -0.01 4.67
C ALA A 215 0.80 -1.16 5.69
N LEU A 216 0.08 -1.01 6.82
CA LEU A 216 -0.18 -2.14 7.73
C LEU A 216 -1.03 -3.24 7.08
N CYS A 217 -1.98 -2.89 6.20
CA CYS A 217 -2.75 -3.89 5.46
C CYS A 217 -1.87 -4.64 4.47
N TYR A 218 -0.96 -3.96 3.75
CA TYR A 218 0.01 -4.62 2.88
C TYR A 218 0.95 -5.55 3.67
N LEU A 219 1.37 -5.14 4.86
CA LEU A 219 2.13 -6.02 5.76
C LEU A 219 1.37 -7.31 6.11
N TRP A 220 0.06 -7.21 6.40
CA TRP A 220 -0.77 -8.40 6.64
C TRP A 220 -0.97 -9.23 5.38
N TYR A 221 -1.07 -8.61 4.21
CA TYR A 221 -1.10 -9.30 2.92
C TYR A 221 0.15 -10.16 2.74
N ASP A 222 1.35 -9.63 3.02
CA ASP A 222 2.61 -10.37 2.90
C ASP A 222 2.72 -11.51 3.92
N ILE A 223 2.28 -11.27 5.17
CA ILE A 223 2.24 -12.32 6.21
C ILE A 223 1.35 -13.48 5.77
N VAL A 224 0.17 -13.18 5.21
CA VAL A 224 -0.78 -14.19 4.74
C VAL A 224 -0.18 -14.93 3.55
N TRP A 225 0.49 -14.25 2.64
CA TRP A 225 1.18 -14.88 1.52
C TRP A 225 2.29 -15.83 1.98
N ALA A 226 3.12 -15.40 2.92
CA ALA A 226 4.27 -16.17 3.39
C ALA A 226 3.88 -17.36 4.29
N LEU A 227 2.93 -17.17 5.21
CA LEU A 227 2.56 -18.18 6.21
C LEU A 227 1.29 -18.95 5.85
N GLY A 228 0.39 -18.34 5.08
CA GLY A 228 -0.92 -18.89 4.75
C GLY A 228 -0.89 -20.29 4.12
N PRO A 229 0.01 -20.59 3.15
CA PRO A 229 0.07 -21.92 2.54
C PRO A 229 0.38 -23.06 3.53
N SER A 230 0.98 -22.74 4.69
CA SER A 230 1.21 -23.72 5.76
C SER A 230 0.02 -23.93 6.70
N LEU A 231 -0.96 -23.01 6.67
CA LEU A 231 -2.09 -22.95 7.60
C LEU A 231 -3.43 -23.27 6.94
N TRP A 232 -3.59 -22.92 5.67
CA TRP A 232 -4.86 -22.97 4.94
C TRP A 232 -4.69 -23.50 3.51
N GLN A 233 -5.81 -23.88 2.90
CA GLN A 233 -5.87 -24.22 1.47
C GLN A 233 -5.61 -22.99 0.60
N ASP A 234 -5.04 -23.18 -0.59
CA ASP A 234 -4.63 -22.10 -1.51
C ASP A 234 -5.72 -21.05 -1.75
N LEU A 235 -6.96 -21.47 -2.03
CA LEU A 235 -8.07 -20.54 -2.25
C LEU A 235 -8.43 -19.75 -0.98
N THR A 236 -8.25 -20.31 0.21
CA THR A 236 -8.51 -19.59 1.47
C THR A 236 -7.42 -18.56 1.72
N VAL A 237 -6.15 -18.92 1.54
CA VAL A 237 -5.03 -17.97 1.56
C VAL A 237 -5.31 -16.81 0.61
N ARG A 238 -5.78 -17.15 -0.59
CA ARG A 238 -6.12 -16.22 -1.67
C ARG A 238 -7.32 -15.30 -1.43
N ARG A 239 -8.19 -15.66 -0.49
CA ARG A 239 -9.30 -14.78 -0.07
C ARG A 239 -8.85 -13.81 1.01
N VAL A 240 -7.98 -14.29 1.90
CA VAL A 240 -7.48 -13.54 3.04
C VAL A 240 -6.45 -12.50 2.60
N ASP A 241 -5.53 -12.84 1.70
CA ASP A 241 -4.57 -11.88 1.14
C ASP A 241 -5.33 -10.75 0.41
N GLU A 242 -6.29 -11.08 -0.46
CA GLU A 242 -7.07 -10.13 -1.23
C GLU A 242 -7.94 -9.21 -0.38
N PHE A 243 -8.41 -9.69 0.77
CA PHE A 243 -9.06 -8.84 1.76
C PHE A 243 -8.12 -7.73 2.25
N PHE A 244 -6.88 -8.08 2.63
CA PHE A 244 -5.89 -7.11 3.10
C PHE A 244 -5.43 -6.17 1.98
N ARG A 245 -5.18 -6.69 0.77
CA ARG A 245 -4.86 -5.88 -0.40
C ARG A 245 -5.97 -4.87 -0.72
N ALA A 246 -7.23 -5.32 -0.71
CA ALA A 246 -8.37 -4.46 -0.93
C ALA A 246 -8.50 -3.39 0.17
N ALA A 247 -8.34 -3.77 1.44
CA ALA A 247 -8.35 -2.83 2.55
C ALA A 247 -7.25 -1.77 2.40
N GLY A 248 -6.04 -2.16 2.02
CA GLY A 248 -4.92 -1.24 1.76
C GLY A 248 -5.24 -0.20 0.70
N LEU A 249 -5.72 -0.64 -0.47
CA LEU A 249 -6.15 0.26 -1.55
C LEU A 249 -7.30 1.19 -1.14
N LEU A 250 -8.27 0.67 -0.38
CA LEU A 250 -9.38 1.47 0.14
C LEU A 250 -8.94 2.49 1.18
N TYR A 251 -7.92 2.19 1.98
CA TYR A 251 -7.31 3.14 2.89
C TYR A 251 -6.57 4.25 2.15
N PHE A 252 -5.87 3.95 1.06
CA PHE A 252 -5.31 4.99 0.18
C PHE A 252 -6.40 5.86 -0.45
N CYS A 253 -7.50 5.27 -0.92
CA CYS A 253 -8.67 6.02 -1.39
C CYS A 253 -9.18 6.98 -0.30
N ALA A 254 -9.37 6.47 0.92
CA ALA A 254 -9.84 7.26 2.05
C ALA A 254 -8.85 8.38 2.42
N ALA A 255 -7.55 8.12 2.37
CA ALA A 255 -6.50 9.10 2.64
C ALA A 255 -6.54 10.27 1.64
N GLY A 256 -6.58 9.95 0.35
CA GLY A 256 -6.65 10.94 -0.72
C GLY A 256 -7.92 11.78 -0.66
N LEU A 257 -9.07 11.13 -0.43
CA LEU A 257 -10.35 11.82 -0.21
C LEU A 257 -10.30 12.74 1.01
N ALA A 258 -9.82 12.24 2.15
CA ALA A 258 -9.73 13.01 3.38
C ALA A 258 -8.85 14.25 3.19
N GLN A 259 -7.67 14.09 2.58
CA GLN A 259 -6.77 15.22 2.28
C GLN A 259 -7.45 16.24 1.38
N GLY A 260 -8.10 15.79 0.31
CA GLY A 260 -8.80 16.64 -0.64
C GLY A 260 -9.94 17.44 -0.02
N LEU A 261 -10.70 16.83 0.90
CA LEU A 261 -11.83 17.47 1.58
C LEU A 261 -11.39 18.46 2.66
N ILE A 262 -10.28 18.21 3.36
CA ILE A 262 -9.73 19.13 4.36
C ILE A 262 -9.40 20.48 3.74
N LEU A 263 -8.80 20.47 2.55
CA LEU A 263 -8.35 21.68 1.86
C LEU A 263 -9.46 22.38 1.05
N ARG A 264 -10.58 21.70 0.76
CA ARG A 264 -11.76 22.32 0.13
C ARG A 264 -12.45 23.34 1.05
N LYS A 265 -12.19 23.31 2.36
CA LYS A 265 -12.92 24.11 3.37
C LYS A 265 -12.48 25.58 3.55
N LYS A 266 -11.83 26.20 2.56
CA LYS A 266 -11.72 27.67 2.45
C LYS A 266 -12.36 28.11 1.13
N PRO A 267 -13.44 28.91 1.16
CA PRO A 267 -13.33 30.30 1.61
C PRO A 267 -14.50 30.82 2.46
N SER A 268 -14.21 31.46 3.59
CA SER A 268 -15.04 32.55 4.13
C SER A 268 -14.19 33.44 5.06
N ALA A 269 -13.58 34.45 4.46
CA ALA A 269 -13.20 35.73 5.04
C ALA A 269 -12.91 36.61 3.79
N SER A 270 -13.96 37.24 3.25
CA SER A 270 -14.42 38.60 3.57
C SER A 270 -13.52 39.63 2.90
#